data_AF-K2BVN0-F1
#
_entry.id   AF-K2BVN0-F1
#
_cell.length_a   1.000
_cell.length_b   1.000
_cell.length_c   1.000
_cell.angle_alpha   90.00
_cell.angle_beta   90.00
_cell.angle_gamma   90.00
#
_symmetry.space_group_name_H-M   'P 1'
#
loop_
_entity.id
_entity.type
_entity.pdbx_description
1 polymer ?
#
loop_
_entity_poly.entity_id
_entity_poly.type
_entity_poly.pdbx_seq_one_letter_code
_entity_poly.pdbx_strand_id
1 'polypeptide(L)'
;MSRAFQHVLKSHDQMKGQVYNVGLSEANLSKKALCENIKAFLPDFVYVEMPLGKDPDQRNYIVSNEKLEKTGFKPAHSIQHGIAELIKGYTMIKNSVYGNV
;
A
#
# COMPACT_ATOMS: atom_id res chain seq x y z
N MET A 1 0.28 -8.08 -3.96
CA MET A 1 -0.82 -8.94 -3.50
C MET A 1 -0.75 -10.37 -4.08
N SER A 2 -0.67 -10.56 -5.40
CA SER A 2 -0.69 -11.90 -6.05
C SER A 2 0.25 -12.96 -5.44
N ARG A 3 1.46 -12.55 -5.04
CA ARG A 3 2.45 -13.43 -4.40
C ARG A 3 1.94 -14.08 -3.10
N ALA A 4 1.06 -13.41 -2.35
CA ALA A 4 0.50 -13.98 -1.13
C ALA A 4 -0.41 -15.18 -1.44
N PHE A 5 -1.22 -15.08 -2.50
CA PHE A 5 -2.03 -16.21 -2.97
C PHE A 5 -1.15 -17.36 -3.48
N GLN A 6 -0.11 -17.06 -4.26
CA GLN A 6 0.83 -18.09 -4.73
C GLN A 6 1.55 -18.78 -3.57
N HIS A 7 1.90 -18.05 -2.50
CA HIS A 7 2.49 -18.61 -1.29
C HIS A 7 1.53 -19.58 -0.59
N VAL A 8 0.27 -19.18 -0.42
CA VAL A 8 -0.78 -20.05 0.16
C VAL A 8 -0.97 -21.31 -0.66
N LEU A 9 -0.98 -21.22 -1.99
CA LEU A 9 -1.13 -22.39 -2.86
C LEU A 9 0.05 -23.36 -2.72
N LYS A 10 1.26 -22.86 -2.54
CA LYS A 10 2.47 -23.68 -2.34
C LYS A 10 2.54 -24.31 -0.95
N SER A 11 2.01 -23.63 0.06
CA SER A 11 2.05 -24.05 1.47
C SER A 11 0.66 -24.41 2.01
N HIS A 12 -0.22 -24.93 1.14
CA HIS A 12 -1.64 -25.11 1.43
C HIS A 12 -1.88 -25.94 2.68
N ASP A 13 -1.22 -27.08 2.82
CA ASP A 13 -1.46 -28.00 3.95
C ASP A 13 -1.12 -27.38 5.31
N GLN A 14 -0.12 -26.49 5.35
CA GLN A 14 0.27 -25.75 6.56
C GLN A 14 -0.67 -24.56 6.84
N MET A 15 -1.26 -23.97 5.79
CA MET A 15 -2.01 -22.71 5.89
C MET A 15 -3.53 -22.88 5.84
N LYS A 16 -4.03 -24.09 5.53
CA LYS A 16 -5.46 -24.39 5.42
C LYS A 16 -6.20 -24.13 6.73
N GLY A 17 -7.40 -23.54 6.62
CA GLY A 17 -8.28 -23.29 7.77
C GLY A 17 -7.84 -22.14 8.67
N GLN A 18 -6.88 -21.34 8.23
CA GLN A 18 -6.33 -20.21 8.98
C GLN A 18 -6.59 -18.89 8.24
N VAL A 19 -6.77 -17.81 9.02
CA VAL A 19 -6.85 -16.44 8.50
C VAL A 19 -5.50 -15.75 8.67
N TYR A 20 -5.11 -14.95 7.67
CA TYR A 20 -3.83 -14.23 7.62
C TYR A 20 -4.05 -12.77 7.21
N ASN A 21 -3.44 -11.85 7.95
CA ASN A 21 -3.30 -10.46 7.51
C ASN A 21 -2.21 -10.39 6.44
N VAL A 22 -2.49 -9.63 5.38
CA VAL A 22 -1.55 -9.42 4.27
C VAL A 22 -1.28 -7.94 4.16
N GLY A 23 -0.03 -7.54 4.40
CA GLY A 23 0.38 -6.15 4.39
C GLY A 23 1.90 -5.99 4.35
N LEU A 24 2.35 -4.75 4.40
CA LEU A 24 3.75 -4.37 4.54
C LEU A 24 3.97 -3.96 6.00
N SER A 25 4.58 -4.84 6.80
CA SER A 25 4.88 -4.55 8.20
C SER A 25 5.85 -3.37 8.38
N GLU A 26 6.73 -3.16 7.39
CA GLU A 26 7.65 -2.03 7.33
C GLU A 26 6.97 -0.70 6.95
N ALA A 27 5.69 -0.72 6.55
CA ALA A 27 4.96 0.45 6.07
C ALA A 27 3.65 0.70 6.85
N ASN A 28 3.72 0.67 8.18
CA ASN A 28 2.65 1.12 9.06
C ASN A 28 2.67 2.67 9.19
N LEU A 29 2.23 3.35 8.14
CA LEU A 29 2.33 4.81 8.00
C LEU A 29 1.00 5.51 8.26
N SER A 30 1.05 6.68 8.90
CA SER A 30 -0.09 7.61 8.92
C SER A 30 -0.28 8.25 7.54
N LYS A 31 -1.47 8.82 7.28
CA LYS A 31 -1.75 9.57 6.03
C LYS A 31 -0.70 10.66 5.78
N LYS A 32 -0.33 11.40 6.82
CA LYS A 32 0.71 12.43 6.77
C LYS A 32 2.06 11.83 6.37
N ALA A 33 2.49 10.75 7.03
CA ALA A 33 3.77 10.12 6.72
C ALA A 33 3.81 9.57 5.28
N LEU A 34 2.69 9.07 4.76
CA LEU A 34 2.56 8.68 3.36
C LEU A 34 2.71 9.89 2.42
N CYS A 35 2.07 11.01 2.73
CA CYS A 35 2.21 12.24 1.94
C CYS A 35 3.66 12.75 1.90
N GLU A 36 4.39 12.72 3.03
CA GLU A 36 5.81 13.06 3.06
C GLU A 36 6.66 12.11 2.19
N ASN A 37 6.36 10.80 2.23
CA ASN A 37 7.02 9.83 1.35
C ASN A 37 6.77 10.15 -0.13
N ILE A 38 5.54 10.51 -0.51
CA ILE A 38 5.21 10.91 -1.89
C ILE A 38 5.94 12.20 -2.28
N LYS A 39 5.99 13.19 -1.39
CA LYS A 39 6.66 14.47 -1.63
C LYS A 39 8.16 14.32 -1.90
N ALA A 40 8.82 13.32 -1.32
CA ALA A 40 10.21 12.99 -1.63
C ALA A 40 10.42 12.58 -3.11
N PHE A 41 9.41 12.00 -3.75
CA PHE A 41 9.44 11.66 -5.19
C PHE A 41 8.91 12.80 -6.07
N LEU A 42 8.00 13.62 -5.55
CA LEU A 42 7.36 14.74 -6.26
C LEU A 42 7.45 16.02 -5.40
N PRO A 43 8.54 16.81 -5.53
CA PRO A 43 8.76 17.99 -4.67
C PRO A 43 7.62 19.02 -4.73
N ASP A 44 6.96 19.13 -5.87
CA ASP A 44 5.84 20.05 -6.10
C ASP A 44 4.49 19.51 -5.57
N PHE A 45 4.48 18.32 -4.95
CA PHE A 45 3.29 17.76 -4.32
C PHE A 45 2.92 18.58 -3.06
N VAL A 46 1.77 19.26 -3.13
CA VAL A 46 1.19 20.03 -2.03
C VAL A 46 -0.04 19.30 -1.49
N TYR A 47 -0.07 19.11 -0.17
CA TYR A 47 -1.23 18.63 0.57
C TYR A 47 -1.49 19.53 1.77
N VAL A 48 -2.74 19.60 2.19
CA VAL A 48 -3.20 20.42 3.31
C VAL A 48 -3.83 19.53 4.36
N GLU A 49 -3.47 19.73 5.62
CA GLU A 49 -4.13 19.09 6.75
C GLU A 49 -5.28 19.98 7.20
N MET A 50 -6.52 19.47 7.17
CA MET A 50 -7.69 20.19 7.67
C MET A 50 -8.09 19.61 9.04
N PRO A 51 -8.18 20.43 10.10
CA PRO A 51 -8.53 19.96 11.45
C PRO A 51 -10.04 19.67 11.61
N LEU A 52 -10.85 20.07 10.63
CA LEU A 52 -12.31 19.95 10.65
C LEU A 52 -12.76 18.90 9.63
N GLY A 53 -13.58 17.95 10.07
CA GLY A 53 -14.05 16.83 9.27
C GLY A 53 -13.67 15.49 9.90
N LYS A 54 -14.65 14.58 10.00
CA LYS A 54 -14.41 13.23 10.52
C LYS A 54 -14.12 12.32 9.34
N ASP A 55 -12.95 11.68 9.37
CA ASP A 55 -12.64 10.62 8.43
C ASP A 55 -13.71 9.52 8.55
N PRO A 56 -14.47 9.19 7.49
CA PRO A 56 -15.36 8.05 7.53
C PRO A 56 -14.58 6.75 7.80
N ASP A 57 -13.30 6.73 7.42
CA ASP A 57 -12.35 5.68 7.75
C ASP A 57 -11.64 5.97 9.08
N GLN A 58 -12.14 5.37 10.15
CA GLN A 58 -11.57 5.52 11.50
C GLN A 58 -10.50 4.47 11.83
N ARG A 59 -9.95 3.78 10.82
CA ARG A 59 -8.90 2.76 11.05
C ARG A 59 -7.60 3.43 11.48
N ASN A 60 -7.34 3.42 12.78
CA ASN A 60 -6.10 3.91 13.38
C ASN A 60 -5.50 2.87 14.34
N TYR A 61 -5.14 1.71 13.79
CA TYR A 61 -4.46 0.64 14.51
C TYR A 61 -3.43 -0.04 13.61
N ILE A 62 -2.37 -0.57 14.23
CA ILE A 62 -1.34 -1.34 13.54
C ILE A 62 -1.83 -2.77 13.38
N VAL A 63 -1.82 -3.28 12.15
CA VAL A 63 -2.16 -4.67 11.84
C VAL A 63 -0.88 -5.50 11.80
N SER A 64 -0.77 -6.50 12.66
CA SER A 64 0.36 -7.44 12.62
C SER A 64 0.20 -8.44 11.47
N ASN A 65 1.25 -8.56 10.65
CA ASN A 65 1.35 -9.57 9.58
C ASN A 65 2.27 -10.75 9.98
N GLU A 66 2.75 -10.79 11.23
CA GLU A 66 3.71 -11.79 11.71
C GLU A 66 3.27 -13.23 11.44
N LYS A 67 1.96 -13.52 11.58
CA LYS A 67 1.42 -14.85 11.34
C LYS A 67 1.72 -15.33 9.91
N LEU A 68 1.62 -14.44 8.93
CA LEU A 68 1.94 -14.73 7.54
C LEU A 68 3.46 -14.79 7.34
N GLU A 69 4.22 -13.85 7.88
CA GLU A 69 5.68 -13.80 7.76
C GLU A 69 6.36 -15.05 8.34
N LYS A 70 5.83 -15.60 9.44
CA LYS A 70 6.26 -16.86 10.06
C LYS A 70 6.12 -18.08 9.15
N THR A 71 5.26 -18.01 8.12
CA THR A 71 5.16 -19.05 7.08
C THR A 71 6.25 -18.92 6.00
N GLY A 72 7.16 -17.95 6.14
CA GLY A 72 8.22 -17.66 5.17
C GLY A 72 7.83 -16.68 4.07
N PHE A 73 6.59 -16.16 4.07
CA PHE A 73 6.17 -15.15 3.11
C PHE A 73 6.93 -13.84 3.34
N LYS A 74 7.42 -13.23 2.24
CA LYS A 74 8.01 -11.89 2.26
C LYS A 74 7.43 -11.02 1.14
N PRO A 75 7.03 -9.77 1.42
CA PRO A 75 6.65 -8.83 0.37
C PRO A 75 7.86 -8.55 -0.54
N ALA A 76 7.60 -8.39 -1.83
CA ALA A 76 8.65 -8.15 -2.83
C ALA A 76 8.87 -6.67 -3.15
N HIS A 77 7.88 -5.82 -2.84
CA HIS A 77 7.91 -4.40 -3.18
C HIS A 77 7.64 -3.57 -1.93
N SER A 78 8.41 -2.51 -1.75
CA SER A 78 8.22 -1.51 -0.69
C SER A 78 7.18 -0.47 -1.09
N ILE A 79 6.79 0.38 -0.13
CA ILE A 79 5.92 1.54 -0.41
C ILE A 79 6.58 2.50 -1.42
N GLN A 80 7.90 2.72 -1.32
CA GLN A 80 8.66 3.58 -2.22
C GLN A 80 8.66 3.05 -3.65
N HIS A 81 8.81 1.73 -3.81
CA HIS A 81 8.73 1.08 -5.12
C HIS A 81 7.35 1.30 -5.76
N GLY A 82 6.28 1.11 -4.98
CA GLY A 82 4.91 1.35 -5.44
C GLY A 82 4.66 2.81 -5.84
N ILE A 83 5.15 3.77 -5.06
CA ILE A 83 5.05 5.21 -5.39
C ILE A 83 5.74 5.50 -6.74
N ALA A 84 6.98 5.03 -6.93
CA ALA A 84 7.71 5.24 -8.18
C ALA A 84 7.01 4.61 -9.39
N GLU A 85 6.48 3.39 -9.25
CA GLU A 85 5.73 2.73 -10.33
C GLU A 85 4.44 3.46 -10.67
N LEU A 86 3.70 3.95 -9.67
CA LEU A 86 2.47 4.71 -9.90
C LEU A 86 2.74 6.04 -10.62
N ILE A 87 3.78 6.78 -10.23
CA ILE A 87 4.18 8.01 -10.93
C ILE A 87 4.46 7.71 -12.41
N LYS A 88 5.23 6.66 -12.70
CA LYS A 88 5.50 6.22 -14.07
C LYS A 88 4.24 5.79 -14.82
N GLY A 89 3.32 5.09 -14.16
CA GLY A 89 2.06 4.64 -14.76
C GLY A 89 1.15 5.81 -15.11
N TYR A 90 0.96 6.77 -14.20
CA TYR A 90 0.08 7.92 -14.40
C TYR A 90 0.58 8.90 -15.46
N THR A 91 1.89 8.97 -15.75
CA THR A 91 2.39 9.76 -16.89
C THR A 91 2.02 9.16 -18.25
N MET A 92 1.74 7.84 -18.30
CA MET A 92 1.33 7.15 -19.53
C MET A 92 -0.19 7.15 -19.72
N ILE A 93 -0.97 7.15 -18.63
CA ILE A 93 -2.43 7.11 -18.67
C ILE A 93 -2.98 8.52 -18.93
N LYS A 94 -3.50 8.76 -20.14
CA LYS A 94 -4.23 10.00 -20.46
C LYS A 94 -5.69 9.86 -20.06
N ASN A 95 -6.12 10.57 -19.02
CA ASN A 95 -7.53 10.62 -18.59
C ASN A 95 -8.30 11.75 -19.29
N SER A 96 -8.13 11.89 -20.61
CA SER A 96 -8.73 12.97 -21.41
C SER A 96 -10.07 12.52 -22.00
N VAL A 97 -11.10 12.36 -21.16
CA VAL A 97 -12.48 12.14 -21.65
C VAL A 97 -13.11 13.49 -22.09
N TYR A 98 -12.72 14.61 -21.48
CA TYR A 98 -13.24 15.95 -21.78
C TYR A 98 -12.13 17.04 -21.75
N GLY A 99 -10.93 16.71 -22.20
CA GLY A 99 -9.82 17.67 -22.29
C GLY A 99 -9.68 18.25 -23.70
N ASN A 100 -9.44 19.55 -23.83
CA ASN A 100 -9.19 20.23 -25.11
C ASN A 100 -7.77 19.96 -25.66
N VAL A 101 -7.34 18.70 -25.72
CA VAL A 101 -6.08 18.28 -26.38
C VAL A 101 -6.34 17.13 -27.32
#